data_AF-T1GKX2-F1
#
_entry.id   AF-T1GKX2-F1
#
_cell.length_a   1.000
_cell.length_b   1.000
_cell.length_c   1.000
_cell.angle_alpha   90.00
_cell.angle_beta   90.00
_cell.angle_gamma   90.00
#
_symmetry.space_group_name_H-M   'P 1'
#
loop_
_entity.id
_entity.type
_entity.pdbx_description
1 polymer ?
#
loop_
_entity_poly.entity_id
_entity_poly.type
_entity_poly.pdbx_seq_one_letter_code
_entity_poly.pdbx_strand_id
1 'polypeptide(L)'
;MLTNCLCLIPGIFGLLSRTKQEHKRFFKYIIDLIAITCQITGFVLWPLLENRPKLWLIPIACVAISCGWWENYVCSQSNIKFIRALGKIKDSMRFTRYFNCMFLSIWKIILFACSMFVIYWIHGDDPSNLLSLFKDGFGPHKISVDEVGSSLAVPLPDLLKSSQITDSIDIESSYYTVIYVMLIQVLSAYFCYIFGKFACKILIQGFSYSFPVNLTIPIVVSALIAACGIRIGDPCFFHDTIPDYLFFESPTVFRLDDFISKQMAWIWILWLLSQTWITLHIWTPKCERLATTEKLFVNPMYSGVLIDQSMALNRRRDDQADVKTEDLAEIEKEKGDEYYETISVHTDGSAIQKPSIKSSDHITRIYACATMWHETKDEMMEFLKSIMRMDEDQCARRVAQKYLRIVDPDYYEFETHIFFDDAFEISDHSDDDTQVNRFVKLLVATLDEAASDIHQTTIRLRPPKKYPAPYGGRLVWTLPGKTKMIAHLKDKDRIRHRKRWSQVMYMYYLLGHRLMELPISVDRKDVMAENTYLLTLDGDIDFKPLAVTLLVDLMKKNKNLGAACGRIHPVGSGPMVWYQMFEYAIGHWLQKATEHMIGCVLCSPGCFSLFRGKGLMDVT
;
A
#
# COMPACT_ATOMS: atom_id res chain seq x y z
N MET A 1 28.60 -0.68 6.16
CA MET A 1 29.01 -1.26 4.85
C MET A 1 28.73 -2.76 4.77
N LEU A 2 29.19 -3.58 5.72
CA LEU A 2 28.99 -5.04 5.73
C LEU A 2 27.51 -5.48 5.67
N THR A 3 26.59 -4.68 6.21
CA THR A 3 25.14 -4.92 6.17
C THR A 3 24.58 -5.07 4.76
N ASN A 4 25.21 -4.48 3.73
CA ASN A 4 24.84 -4.67 2.33
C ASN A 4 25.10 -6.08 1.80
N CYS A 5 25.86 -6.89 2.54
CA CYS A 5 26.30 -8.24 2.14
C CYS A 5 25.46 -9.36 2.79
N LEU A 6 24.33 -9.01 3.43
CA LEU A 6 23.46 -9.97 4.12
C LEU A 6 22.43 -10.65 3.20
N CYS A 7 22.49 -10.39 1.88
CA CYS A 7 21.52 -10.87 0.90
C CYS A 7 21.94 -12.19 0.20
N LEU A 8 22.93 -12.91 0.72
CA LEU A 8 23.50 -14.10 0.08
C LEU A 8 22.46 -15.22 -0.18
N ILE A 9 21.78 -15.70 0.86
CA ILE A 9 20.77 -16.77 0.74
C ILE A 9 19.58 -16.33 -0.12
N PRO A 10 19.01 -15.12 0.08
CA PRO A 10 18.07 -14.52 -0.85
C PRO A 10 18.54 -14.53 -2.32
N GLY A 11 19.79 -14.15 -2.58
CA GLY A 11 20.37 -14.16 -3.93
C GLY A 11 20.44 -15.56 -4.53
N ILE A 12 20.95 -16.54 -3.77
CA ILE A 12 21.04 -17.94 -4.20
C ILE A 12 19.64 -18.51 -4.47
N PHE A 13 18.70 -18.36 -3.55
CA PHE A 13 17.34 -18.89 -3.73
C PHE A 13 16.60 -18.15 -4.85
N GLY A 14 16.83 -16.86 -5.01
CA GLY A 14 16.31 -16.07 -6.13
C GLY A 14 16.74 -16.63 -7.48
N LEU A 15 18.04 -16.92 -7.64
CA LEU A 15 18.61 -17.56 -8.84
C LEU A 15 17.98 -18.94 -9.10
N LEU A 16 17.91 -19.78 -8.06
CA LEU A 16 17.38 -21.16 -8.15
C LEU A 16 15.86 -21.22 -8.34
N SER A 17 15.15 -20.14 -8.02
CA SER A 17 13.69 -20.06 -8.08
C SER A 17 13.15 -19.54 -9.42
N ARG A 18 14.01 -19.10 -10.36
CA ARG A 18 13.56 -18.57 -11.65
C ARG A 18 12.79 -19.61 -12.49
N THR A 19 11.66 -19.19 -13.03
CA THR A 19 10.77 -20.03 -13.86
C THR A 19 11.07 -19.90 -15.35
N LYS A 20 10.54 -20.83 -16.17
CA LYS A 20 10.79 -20.84 -17.63
C LYS A 20 10.07 -19.72 -18.38
N GLN A 21 9.07 -19.09 -17.78
CA GLN A 21 8.22 -18.07 -18.42
C GLN A 21 8.82 -16.64 -18.34
N GLU A 22 9.93 -16.43 -17.63
CA GLU A 22 10.52 -15.10 -17.44
C GLU A 22 11.29 -14.57 -18.68
N HIS A 23 11.02 -13.32 -19.07
CA HIS A 23 11.73 -12.60 -20.12
C HIS A 23 13.22 -12.36 -19.79
N LYS A 24 14.09 -12.43 -20.82
CA LYS A 24 15.56 -12.24 -20.73
C LYS A 24 16.23 -13.11 -19.64
N ARG A 25 15.75 -14.35 -19.50
CA ARG A 25 16.21 -15.31 -18.50
C ARG A 25 17.74 -15.37 -18.43
N PHE A 26 18.43 -15.69 -19.53
CA PHE A 26 19.88 -15.85 -19.55
C PHE A 26 20.64 -14.64 -18.98
N PHE A 27 20.23 -13.42 -19.37
CA PHE A 27 20.83 -12.19 -18.86
C PHE A 27 20.60 -12.02 -17.35
N LYS A 28 19.39 -12.32 -16.85
CA LYS A 28 19.08 -12.28 -15.42
C LYS A 28 19.89 -13.30 -14.61
N TYR A 29 20.14 -14.49 -15.15
CA TYR A 29 21.00 -15.50 -14.51
C TYR A 29 22.44 -15.01 -14.35
N ILE A 30 22.99 -14.34 -15.37
CA ILE A 30 24.34 -13.76 -15.31
C ILE A 30 24.42 -12.68 -14.23
N ILE A 31 23.46 -11.75 -14.19
CA ILE A 31 23.47 -10.68 -13.19
C ILE A 31 23.29 -11.25 -11.79
N ASP A 32 22.41 -12.22 -11.58
CA ASP A 32 22.27 -12.90 -10.29
C ASP A 32 23.58 -13.54 -9.83
N LEU A 33 24.32 -14.20 -10.73
CA LEU A 33 25.61 -14.80 -10.42
C LEU A 33 26.65 -13.75 -10.02
N ILE A 34 26.69 -12.63 -10.75
CA ILE A 34 27.55 -11.48 -10.41
C ILE A 34 27.16 -10.92 -9.04
N ALA A 35 25.86 -10.71 -8.79
CA ALA A 35 25.36 -10.18 -7.53
C ALA A 35 25.74 -11.09 -6.34
N ILE A 36 25.56 -12.41 -6.47
CA ILE A 36 25.96 -13.40 -5.45
C ILE A 36 27.48 -13.33 -5.21
N THR A 37 28.28 -13.27 -6.27
CA THR A 37 29.74 -13.15 -6.16
C THR A 37 30.12 -11.89 -5.38
N CYS A 38 29.51 -10.76 -5.68
CA CYS A 38 29.72 -9.51 -4.94
C CYS A 38 29.29 -9.61 -3.46
N GLN A 39 28.25 -10.37 -3.12
CA GLN A 39 27.88 -10.59 -1.71
C GLN A 39 28.96 -11.39 -0.97
N ILE A 40 29.52 -12.43 -1.61
CA ILE A 40 30.55 -13.29 -1.02
C ILE A 40 31.84 -12.50 -0.73
N THR A 41 32.24 -11.61 -1.63
CA THR A 41 33.44 -10.79 -1.40
C THR A 41 33.30 -9.91 -0.16
N GLY A 42 32.09 -9.49 0.19
CA GLY A 42 31.82 -8.62 1.33
C GLY A 42 32.27 -9.13 2.69
N PHE A 43 32.06 -10.41 2.97
CA PHE A 43 32.41 -11.01 4.27
C PHE A 43 33.69 -11.85 4.22
N VAL A 44 34.26 -12.12 3.04
CA VAL A 44 35.53 -12.86 2.89
C VAL A 44 36.72 -11.92 2.78
N LEU A 45 36.58 -10.78 2.11
CA LEU A 45 37.69 -9.86 1.84
C LEU A 45 38.18 -9.16 3.11
N TRP A 46 37.29 -8.83 4.05
CA TRP A 46 37.68 -8.22 5.32
C TRP A 46 38.55 -9.15 6.19
N PRO A 47 38.14 -10.39 6.52
CA PRO A 47 39.01 -11.32 7.25
C PRO A 47 40.36 -11.57 6.58
N LEU A 48 40.40 -11.60 5.24
CA LEU A 48 41.64 -11.78 4.47
C LEU A 48 42.59 -10.59 4.58
N LEU A 49 42.08 -9.36 4.59
CA LEU A 49 42.92 -8.15 4.67
C LEU A 49 43.52 -7.93 6.07
N GLU A 50 42.74 -8.17 7.13
CA GLU A 50 43.19 -7.89 8.51
C GLU A 50 43.95 -9.07 9.14
N ASN A 51 43.88 -10.26 8.54
CA ASN A 51 44.54 -11.50 8.98
C ASN A 51 44.33 -11.84 10.48
N ARG A 52 43.16 -11.49 11.04
CA ARG A 52 42.79 -11.81 12.42
C ARG A 52 41.88 -13.05 12.45
N PRO A 53 42.20 -14.10 13.21
CA PRO A 53 41.42 -15.35 13.22
C PRO A 53 39.97 -15.15 13.67
N LYS A 54 39.73 -14.17 14.57
CA LYS A 54 38.39 -13.84 15.08
C LYS A 54 37.44 -13.34 13.98
N LEU A 55 37.96 -12.75 12.90
CA LEU A 55 37.13 -12.20 11.82
C LEU A 55 36.52 -13.30 10.94
N TRP A 56 37.03 -14.54 10.98
CA TRP A 56 36.45 -15.66 10.23
C TRP A 56 35.08 -16.12 10.74
N LEU A 57 34.60 -15.58 11.86
CA LEU A 57 33.19 -15.72 12.27
C LEU A 57 32.22 -14.89 11.41
N ILE A 58 32.71 -13.85 10.71
CA ILE A 58 31.86 -12.96 9.91
C ILE A 58 31.12 -13.71 8.79
N PRO A 59 31.77 -14.54 7.94
CA PRO A 59 31.06 -15.35 6.95
C PRO A 59 29.95 -16.21 7.54
N ILE A 60 30.21 -16.86 8.68
CA ILE A 60 29.26 -17.75 9.36
C ILE A 60 28.05 -16.95 9.84
N ALA A 61 28.29 -15.81 10.49
CA ALA A 61 27.24 -14.93 10.97
C ALA A 61 26.39 -14.36 9.83
N CYS A 62 27.02 -13.89 8.74
CA CYS A 62 26.34 -13.36 7.58
C CYS A 62 25.42 -14.40 6.93
N VAL A 63 25.89 -15.64 6.76
CA VAL A 63 25.07 -16.75 6.23
C VAL A 63 23.88 -17.03 7.14
N ALA A 64 24.10 -17.15 8.46
CA ALA A 64 23.05 -17.42 9.44
C ALA A 64 21.98 -16.31 9.48
N ILE A 65 22.39 -15.04 9.40
CA ILE A 65 21.48 -13.90 9.33
C ILE A 65 20.68 -13.94 8.02
N SER A 66 21.37 -14.19 6.90
CA SER A 66 20.77 -14.25 5.56
C SER A 66 19.68 -15.34 5.44
N CYS A 67 19.85 -16.46 6.14
CA CYS A 67 18.85 -17.51 6.23
C CYS A 67 17.49 -16.97 6.72
N GLY A 68 17.42 -15.90 7.51
CA GLY A 68 16.16 -15.38 8.05
C GLY A 68 15.11 -14.97 6.99
N TRP A 69 15.52 -14.70 5.75
CA TRP A 69 14.65 -14.20 4.68
C TRP A 69 14.42 -15.18 3.52
N TRP A 70 14.82 -16.45 3.70
CA TRP A 70 14.76 -17.47 2.66
C TRP A 70 13.36 -17.62 2.04
N GLU A 71 12.30 -17.52 2.85
CA GLU A 71 10.91 -17.75 2.44
C GLU A 71 10.47 -16.84 1.29
N ASN A 72 10.98 -15.61 1.25
CA ASN A 72 10.57 -14.66 0.24
C ASN A 72 11.12 -15.00 -1.17
N TYR A 73 12.22 -15.76 -1.23
CA TYR A 73 12.96 -16.01 -2.46
C TYR A 73 12.74 -17.40 -3.05
N VAL A 74 11.79 -18.16 -2.49
CA VAL A 74 11.42 -19.50 -2.94
C VAL A 74 10.02 -19.50 -3.58
N CYS A 75 9.92 -20.13 -4.74
CA CYS A 75 8.68 -20.33 -5.49
C CYS A 75 8.33 -21.83 -5.64
N SER A 76 7.05 -22.16 -5.46
CA SER A 76 6.51 -23.51 -5.64
C SER A 76 6.50 -23.97 -7.10
N GLN A 77 6.67 -23.05 -8.06
CA GLN A 77 6.74 -23.34 -9.49
C GLN A 77 8.17 -23.57 -10.00
N SER A 78 9.19 -23.53 -9.13
CA SER A 78 10.58 -23.78 -9.54
C SER A 78 10.78 -25.17 -10.16
N ASN A 79 11.71 -25.27 -11.12
CA ASN A 79 12.11 -26.53 -11.74
C ASN A 79 12.91 -27.44 -10.78
N ILE A 80 13.52 -26.87 -9.74
CA ILE A 80 14.38 -27.60 -8.81
C ILE A 80 13.51 -28.22 -7.71
N LYS A 81 13.61 -29.55 -7.53
CA LYS A 81 12.78 -30.31 -6.58
C LYS A 81 12.90 -29.79 -5.14
N PHE A 82 14.12 -29.46 -4.71
CA PHE A 82 14.39 -28.92 -3.37
C PHE A 82 13.70 -27.57 -3.13
N ILE A 83 13.86 -26.61 -4.05
CA ILE A 83 13.23 -25.28 -3.98
C ILE A 83 11.70 -25.40 -4.05
N ARG A 84 11.19 -26.29 -4.90
CA ARG A 84 9.75 -26.58 -4.98
C ARG A 84 9.20 -27.10 -3.65
N ALA A 85 9.91 -27.99 -2.97
CA ALA A 85 9.51 -28.51 -1.67
C ALA A 85 9.46 -27.39 -0.61
N LEU A 86 10.50 -26.55 -0.55
CA LEU A 86 10.53 -25.36 0.30
C LEU A 86 9.39 -24.38 -0.01
N GLY A 87 9.02 -24.22 -1.29
CA GLY A 87 7.90 -23.37 -1.71
C GLY A 87 6.56 -23.89 -1.22
N LYS A 88 6.35 -25.21 -1.25
CA LYS A 88 5.14 -25.83 -0.67
C LYS A 88 5.06 -25.65 0.85
N ILE A 89 6.18 -25.79 1.55
CA ILE A 89 6.26 -25.57 3.01
C ILE A 89 5.91 -24.11 3.34
N LYS A 90 6.49 -23.14 2.62
CA LYS A 90 6.14 -21.72 2.71
C LYS A 90 4.64 -21.48 2.58
N ASP A 91 3.99 -22.11 1.60
CA ASP A 91 2.56 -21.94 1.39
C ASP A 91 1.71 -22.55 2.53
N SER A 92 2.10 -23.71 3.07
CA SER A 92 1.43 -24.28 4.26
C SER A 92 1.58 -23.45 5.53
N MET A 93 2.71 -22.75 5.70
CA MET A 93 2.99 -21.96 6.90
C MET A 93 2.20 -20.65 6.96
N ARG A 94 1.50 -20.24 5.89
CA ARG A 94 0.81 -18.93 5.84
C ARG A 94 -0.18 -18.73 6.98
N PHE A 95 -0.97 -19.75 7.33
CA PHE A 95 -2.01 -19.65 8.36
C PHE A 95 -1.45 -19.70 9.79
N THR A 96 -0.38 -20.46 10.03
CA THR A 96 0.20 -20.64 11.38
C THR A 96 1.31 -19.63 11.69
N ARG A 97 1.67 -18.75 10.74
CA ARG A 97 2.87 -17.91 10.83
C ARG A 97 2.90 -17.00 12.04
N TYR A 98 1.80 -16.33 12.36
CA TYR A 98 1.73 -15.42 13.51
C TYR A 98 2.03 -16.15 14.83
N PHE A 99 1.40 -17.31 15.01
CA PHE A 99 1.60 -18.14 16.17
C PHE A 99 3.05 -18.63 16.23
N ASN A 100 3.55 -19.22 15.13
CA ASN A 100 4.93 -19.72 15.06
C ASN A 100 5.97 -18.62 15.36
N CYS A 101 5.83 -17.41 14.81
CA CYS A 101 6.74 -16.30 15.08
C CYS A 101 6.72 -15.87 16.56
N MET A 102 5.57 -15.90 17.22
CA MET A 102 5.46 -15.59 18.65
C MET A 102 6.24 -16.59 19.51
N PHE A 103 6.02 -17.90 19.32
CA PHE A 103 6.75 -18.95 20.06
C PHE A 103 8.24 -18.94 19.75
N LEU A 104 8.61 -18.78 18.48
CA LEU A 104 10.01 -18.69 18.08
C LEU A 104 10.74 -17.50 18.70
N SER A 105 10.04 -16.38 18.91
CA SER A 105 10.65 -15.19 19.54
C SER A 105 11.00 -15.45 21.00
N ILE A 106 10.09 -16.10 21.76
CA ILE A 106 10.36 -16.52 23.14
C ILE A 106 11.51 -17.52 23.18
N TRP A 107 11.50 -18.51 22.28
CA TRP A 107 12.56 -19.51 22.20
C TRP A 107 13.93 -18.90 21.87
N LYS A 108 13.98 -17.91 20.97
CA LYS A 108 15.22 -17.18 20.66
C LYS A 108 15.78 -16.45 21.89
N ILE A 109 14.91 -15.82 22.69
CA ILE A 109 15.33 -15.14 23.92
C ILE A 109 15.93 -16.14 24.90
N ILE A 110 15.26 -17.27 25.13
CA ILE A 110 15.74 -18.33 26.02
C ILE A 110 17.09 -18.88 25.53
N LEU A 111 17.18 -19.21 24.24
CA LEU A 111 18.41 -19.77 23.66
C LEU A 111 19.57 -18.78 23.73
N PHE A 112 19.32 -17.49 23.49
CA PHE A 112 20.34 -16.45 23.61
C PHE A 112 20.82 -16.33 25.06
N ALA A 113 19.90 -16.27 26.04
CA ALA A 113 20.24 -16.24 27.45
C ALA A 113 21.03 -17.49 27.88
N CYS A 114 20.57 -18.69 27.51
CA CYS A 114 21.28 -19.94 27.80
C CYS A 114 22.69 -19.96 27.17
N SER A 115 22.82 -19.54 25.91
CA SER A 115 24.13 -19.48 25.24
C SER A 115 25.08 -18.52 25.96
N MET A 116 24.56 -17.39 26.43
CA MET A 116 25.33 -16.41 27.18
C MET A 116 25.85 -17.00 28.51
N PHE A 117 24.99 -17.67 29.27
CA PHE A 117 25.40 -18.35 30.51
C PHE A 117 26.43 -19.46 30.26
N VAL A 118 26.27 -20.25 29.20
CA VAL A 118 27.21 -21.31 28.83
C VAL A 118 28.57 -20.74 28.44
N ILE A 119 28.60 -19.67 27.64
CA ILE A 119 29.86 -19.01 27.24
C ILE A 119 30.57 -18.46 28.48
N TYR A 120 29.84 -17.84 29.41
CA TYR A 120 30.38 -17.29 30.65
C TYR A 120 30.97 -18.40 31.54
N TRP A 121 30.25 -19.51 31.68
CA TRP A 121 30.74 -20.68 32.40
C TRP A 121 32.01 -21.31 31.77
N ILE A 122 32.07 -21.39 30.43
CA ILE A 122 33.26 -21.89 29.72
C ILE A 122 34.49 -20.99 29.95
N HIS A 123 34.29 -19.68 30.16
CA HIS A 123 35.39 -18.76 30.47
C HIS A 123 35.89 -18.88 31.92
N GLY A 124 35.23 -19.69 32.76
CA GLY A 124 35.64 -19.95 34.14
C GLY A 124 34.98 -19.04 35.18
N ASP A 125 34.00 -18.23 34.78
CA ASP A 125 33.29 -17.32 35.67
C ASP A 125 31.97 -17.93 36.18
N ASP A 126 31.59 -17.62 37.42
CA ASP A 126 30.33 -18.08 38.03
C ASP A 126 29.10 -17.34 37.44
N PRO A 127 28.15 -18.04 36.79
CA PRO A 127 26.98 -17.43 36.14
C PRO A 127 26.10 -16.54 37.05
N SER A 128 26.13 -16.79 38.37
CA SER A 128 25.42 -15.99 39.36
C SER A 128 25.93 -14.56 39.46
N ASN A 129 27.20 -14.31 39.12
CA ASN A 129 27.80 -12.99 39.16
C ASN A 129 27.23 -12.04 38.09
N LEU A 130 26.60 -12.59 37.05
CA LEU A 130 25.97 -11.80 36.00
C LEU A 130 24.75 -11.01 36.48
N LEU A 131 24.03 -11.57 37.47
CA LEU A 131 22.82 -10.99 38.02
C LEU A 131 23.06 -10.30 39.37
N SER A 132 24.20 -10.55 40.03
CA SER A 132 24.51 -9.99 41.34
C SER A 132 24.69 -8.47 41.31
N LEU A 133 25.28 -7.94 40.24
CA LEU A 133 25.51 -6.51 40.03
C LEU A 133 24.50 -5.88 39.07
N PHE A 134 23.33 -6.51 38.84
CA PHE A 134 22.36 -6.00 37.86
C PHE A 134 21.91 -4.58 38.21
N LYS A 135 21.59 -4.30 39.48
CA LYS A 135 21.14 -2.96 39.90
C LYS A 135 22.27 -1.93 39.83
N ASP A 136 23.47 -2.32 40.26
CA ASP A 136 24.62 -1.41 40.35
C ASP A 136 25.22 -1.12 38.96
N GLY A 137 25.12 -2.08 38.03
CA GLY A 137 25.56 -1.93 36.64
C GLY A 137 24.73 -0.96 35.80
N PHE A 138 23.49 -0.67 36.20
CA PHE A 138 22.68 0.42 35.62
C PHE A 138 22.85 1.75 36.36
N GLY A 139 23.67 1.79 37.41
CA GLY A 139 24.02 3.00 38.16
C GLY A 139 25.23 3.74 37.56
N PRO A 140 25.54 4.94 38.08
CA PRO A 140 26.76 5.65 37.71
C PRO A 140 27.99 4.86 38.18
N HIS A 141 28.90 4.57 37.25
CA HIS A 141 30.23 4.03 37.54
C HIS A 141 31.30 5.01 37.06
N LYS A 142 32.50 4.91 37.65
CA LYS A 142 33.63 5.77 37.29
C LYS A 142 34.37 5.17 36.10
N ILE A 143 34.71 6.02 35.14
CA ILE A 143 35.52 5.68 33.97
C ILE A 143 36.84 6.43 34.13
N SER A 144 37.95 5.69 34.19
CA SER A 144 39.30 6.26 34.21
C SER A 144 39.68 6.69 32.80
N VAL A 145 39.85 8.00 32.57
CA VAL A 145 40.32 8.55 31.31
C VAL A 145 41.79 8.91 31.44
N ASP A 146 42.63 8.24 30.66
CA ASP A 146 44.07 8.50 30.62
C ASP A 146 44.36 9.60 29.60
N GLU A 147 45.00 10.69 30.04
CA GLU A 147 45.45 11.73 29.13
C GLU A 147 46.69 11.25 28.36
N VAL A 148 46.54 11.09 27.04
CA VAL A 148 47.66 10.77 26.15
C VAL A 148 48.28 12.08 25.66
N GLY A 149 49.34 12.54 26.33
CA GLY A 149 50.09 13.73 25.90
C GLY A 149 50.72 13.55 24.52
N SER A 150 50.38 14.42 23.57
CA SER A 150 51.01 14.43 22.25
C SER A 150 52.42 15.03 22.32
N SER A 151 53.47 14.22 22.27
CA SER A 151 54.85 14.74 22.22
C SER A 151 55.15 15.38 20.86
N LEU A 152 55.13 16.71 20.79
CA LEU A 152 55.55 17.54 19.65
C LEU A 152 57.09 17.72 19.58
N ALA A 153 57.87 16.68 19.88
CA ALA A 153 59.33 16.76 19.86
C ALA A 153 59.96 15.63 19.03
N VAL A 154 60.88 16.05 18.15
CA VAL A 154 61.76 15.27 17.25
C VAL A 154 62.26 13.97 17.92
N PRO A 155 62.25 12.82 17.22
CA PRO A 155 62.61 11.54 17.83
C PRO A 155 64.13 11.47 18.06
N LEU A 156 64.55 11.41 19.33
CA LEU A 156 65.83 10.81 19.72
C LEU A 156 65.59 9.32 20.05
N PRO A 157 66.50 8.39 19.68
CA PRO A 157 66.17 6.96 19.58
C PRO A 157 66.09 6.18 20.91
N ASP A 158 66.34 6.81 22.06
CA ASP A 158 66.65 6.07 23.31
C ASP A 158 65.65 6.24 24.46
N LEU A 159 64.44 6.77 24.19
CA LEU A 159 63.39 6.98 25.21
C LEU A 159 62.03 6.31 24.87
N LEU A 160 62.05 5.19 24.16
CA LEU A 160 60.84 4.46 23.73
C LEU A 160 60.11 3.66 24.82
N LYS A 161 60.30 3.96 26.12
CA LYS A 161 59.62 3.23 27.21
C LYS A 161 58.92 4.08 28.25
N SER A 162 58.82 5.39 28.06
CA SER A 162 58.00 6.23 28.93
C SER A 162 57.25 7.28 28.12
N SER A 163 56.21 6.86 27.40
CA SER A 163 55.05 7.74 27.23
C SER A 163 54.49 7.98 28.64
N GLN A 164 54.92 9.08 29.27
CA GLN A 164 54.46 9.48 30.59
C GLN A 164 52.94 9.66 30.52
N ILE A 165 52.20 8.75 31.16
CA ILE A 165 50.79 8.93 31.51
C ILE A 165 50.81 10.07 32.53
N THR A 166 50.38 11.27 32.12
CA THR A 166 50.62 12.48 32.90
C THR A 166 49.55 12.72 33.97
N ASP A 167 48.30 12.28 33.79
CA ASP A 167 47.26 12.22 34.83
C ASP A 167 46.08 11.35 34.35
N SER A 168 45.48 10.56 35.25
CA SER A 168 44.25 9.79 35.01
C SER A 168 43.08 10.48 35.69
N ILE A 169 42.07 10.92 34.92
CA ILE A 169 40.89 11.63 35.44
C ILE A 169 39.71 10.65 35.49
N ASP A 170 39.10 10.50 36.66
CA ASP A 170 37.87 9.73 36.81
C ASP A 170 36.66 10.59 36.40
N ILE A 171 35.97 10.17 35.33
CA ILE A 171 34.73 10.79 34.87
C ILE A 171 33.54 9.90 35.27
N GLU A 172 32.43 10.49 35.69
CA GLU A 172 31.19 9.75 35.95
C GLU A 172 30.52 9.30 34.65
N SER A 173 30.13 8.03 34.57
CA SER A 173 29.43 7.49 33.42
C SER A 173 28.03 8.09 33.26
N SER A 174 27.63 8.39 32.03
CA SER A 174 26.26 8.80 31.69
C SER A 174 25.39 7.55 31.55
N TYR A 175 24.83 7.09 32.67
CA TYR A 175 24.07 5.83 32.74
C TYR A 175 22.74 5.88 31.95
N TYR A 176 22.15 7.06 31.73
CA TYR A 176 20.94 7.21 30.91
C TYR A 176 21.17 7.03 29.40
N THR A 177 22.42 7.12 28.92
CA THR A 177 22.71 7.07 27.48
C THR A 177 22.24 5.77 26.84
N VAL A 178 22.37 4.63 27.53
CA VAL A 178 21.92 3.32 27.04
C VAL A 178 20.39 3.30 26.83
N ILE A 179 19.64 3.91 27.75
CA ILE A 179 18.17 4.00 27.66
C ILE A 179 17.77 4.89 26.48
N TYR A 180 18.42 6.04 26.30
CA TYR A 180 18.14 6.92 25.17
C TYR A 180 18.43 6.25 23.83
N VAL A 181 19.58 5.60 23.68
CA VAL A 181 19.95 4.87 22.46
C VAL A 181 18.96 3.74 22.17
N MET A 182 18.54 2.99 23.19
CA MET A 182 17.52 1.95 23.06
C MET A 182 16.18 2.53 22.59
N LEU A 183 15.70 3.61 23.22
CA LEU A 183 14.44 4.26 22.85
C LEU A 183 14.48 4.81 21.42
N ILE A 184 15.59 5.45 21.03
CA ILE A 184 15.81 5.93 19.65
C ILE A 184 15.72 4.76 18.68
N GLN A 185 16.41 3.64 18.94
CA GLN A 185 16.36 2.47 18.06
C GLN A 185 14.94 1.89 17.93
N VAL A 186 14.23 1.74 19.05
CA VAL A 186 12.87 1.19 19.07
C VAL A 186 11.91 2.09 18.30
N LEU A 187 11.94 3.40 18.57
CA LEU A 187 11.06 4.37 17.91
C LEU A 187 11.39 4.50 16.42
N SER A 188 12.66 4.62 16.04
CA SER A 188 13.08 4.72 14.64
C SER A 188 12.71 3.47 13.85
N ALA A 189 12.91 2.28 14.41
CA ALA A 189 12.52 1.03 13.74
C ALA A 189 10.99 0.90 13.60
N TYR A 190 10.24 1.29 14.64
CA TYR A 190 8.78 1.31 14.62
C TYR A 190 8.23 2.27 13.56
N PHE A 191 8.72 3.52 13.52
CA PHE A 191 8.29 4.51 12.53
C PHE A 191 8.65 4.06 11.11
N CYS A 192 9.86 3.56 10.89
CA CYS A 192 10.27 3.01 9.59
C CYS A 192 9.31 1.90 9.12
N TYR A 193 8.93 0.97 10.02
CA TYR A 193 7.99 -0.10 9.71
C TYR A 193 6.58 0.44 9.38
N ILE A 194 6.04 1.34 10.20
CA ILE A 194 4.68 1.89 10.03
C ILE A 194 4.57 2.71 8.75
N PHE A 195 5.50 3.65 8.52
CA PHE A 195 5.48 4.48 7.31
C PHE A 195 5.77 3.67 6.05
N GLY A 196 6.69 2.71 6.11
CA GLY A 196 6.95 1.81 4.98
C GLY A 196 5.72 0.97 4.62
N LYS A 197 5.02 0.43 5.62
CA LYS A 197 3.76 -0.29 5.42
C LYS A 197 2.67 0.60 4.84
N PHE A 198 2.57 1.84 5.30
CA PHE A 198 1.60 2.80 4.78
C PHE A 198 1.89 3.13 3.30
N ALA A 199 3.14 3.46 2.96
CA ALA A 199 3.57 3.74 1.59
C ALA A 199 3.26 2.59 0.62
N CYS A 200 3.50 1.34 1.04
CA CYS A 200 3.17 0.15 0.25
C CYS A 200 1.66 -0.02 0.03
N LYS A 201 0.81 0.31 1.01
CA LYS A 201 -0.65 0.19 0.89
C LYS A 201 -1.28 1.19 -0.09
N ILE A 202 -0.69 2.37 -0.22
CA ILE A 202 -1.19 3.44 -1.09
C ILE A 202 -0.47 3.51 -2.45
N LEU A 203 0.39 2.53 -2.75
CA LEU A 203 1.10 2.38 -4.02
C LEU A 203 2.14 3.47 -4.35
N ILE A 204 2.63 4.23 -3.36
CA ILE A 204 3.74 5.21 -3.55
C ILE A 204 5.13 4.66 -3.21
N GLN A 205 5.26 3.35 -3.19
CA GLN A 205 6.44 2.66 -2.64
C GLN A 205 7.77 3.01 -3.32
N GLY A 206 7.78 3.31 -4.63
CA GLY A 206 9.04 3.59 -5.33
C GLY A 206 9.80 4.74 -4.69
N PHE A 207 9.09 5.85 -4.46
CA PHE A 207 9.65 7.05 -3.85
C PHE A 207 9.71 6.98 -2.32
N SER A 208 8.68 6.47 -1.64
CA SER A 208 8.56 6.56 -0.17
C SER A 208 8.99 5.31 0.60
N TYR A 209 9.37 4.23 -0.10
CA TYR A 209 9.78 2.98 0.54
C TYR A 209 11.09 2.44 -0.05
N SER A 210 11.12 2.15 -1.34
CA SER A 210 12.22 1.49 -2.04
C SER A 210 13.46 2.37 -2.14
N PHE A 211 13.28 3.66 -2.42
CA PHE A 211 14.37 4.63 -2.48
C PHE A 211 14.99 4.90 -1.08
N PRO A 212 14.24 5.27 -0.03
CA PRO A 212 14.80 5.49 1.31
C PRO A 212 15.51 4.27 1.90
N VAL A 213 14.94 3.06 1.73
CA VAL A 213 15.53 1.83 2.27
C VAL A 213 16.91 1.55 1.66
N ASN A 214 17.08 1.72 0.35
CA ASN A 214 18.39 1.55 -0.31
C ASN A 214 19.36 2.70 -0.01
N LEU A 215 18.85 3.91 0.25
CA LEU A 215 19.66 5.10 0.54
C LEU A 215 20.14 5.18 2.00
N THR A 216 19.54 4.40 2.90
CA THR A 216 19.86 4.43 4.34
C THR A 216 21.35 4.23 4.60
N ILE A 217 21.97 3.20 4.01
CA ILE A 217 23.38 2.88 4.26
C ILE A 217 24.34 3.94 3.68
N PRO A 218 24.16 4.41 2.42
CA PRO A 218 24.93 5.54 1.91
C PRO A 218 24.86 6.80 2.78
N ILE A 219 23.66 7.17 3.25
CA ILE A 219 23.50 8.34 4.13
C ILE A 219 24.22 8.13 5.45
N VAL A 220 24.04 6.97 6.08
CA VAL A 220 24.69 6.66 7.37
C VAL A 220 26.21 6.68 7.25
N VAL A 221 26.77 6.07 6.19
CA VAL A 221 28.21 6.09 5.94
C VAL A 221 28.72 7.52 5.75
N SER A 222 28.06 8.33 4.92
CA SER A 222 28.44 9.73 4.70
C SER A 222 28.32 10.58 5.97
N ALA A 223 27.27 10.37 6.77
CA ALA A 223 27.09 11.07 8.03
C ALA A 223 28.16 10.71 9.06
N LEU A 224 28.53 9.43 9.17
CA LEU A 224 29.62 8.98 10.04
C LEU A 224 30.97 9.56 9.61
N ILE A 225 31.26 9.58 8.30
CA ILE A 225 32.47 10.19 7.76
C ILE A 225 32.52 11.69 8.08
N ALA A 226 31.42 12.41 7.88
CA ALA A 226 31.33 13.82 8.20
C ALA A 226 31.51 14.08 9.71
N ALA A 227 30.87 13.29 10.57
CA ALA A 227 31.01 13.39 12.02
C ALA A 227 32.45 13.15 12.48
N CYS A 228 33.14 12.13 11.94
CA CYS A 228 34.55 11.90 12.22
C CYS A 228 35.42 13.06 11.72
N GLY A 229 35.15 13.60 10.54
CA GLY A 229 35.88 14.75 9.98
C GLY A 229 35.76 16.01 10.83
N ILE A 230 34.55 16.30 11.32
CA ILE A 230 34.31 17.44 12.22
C ILE A 230 35.07 17.26 13.54
N ARG A 231 35.04 16.07 14.14
CA ARG A 231 35.76 15.80 15.41
C ARG A 231 37.28 15.85 15.27
N ILE A 232 37.82 15.49 14.11
CA ILE A 232 39.27 15.64 13.84
C ILE A 232 39.64 17.13 13.75
N GLY A 233 38.76 17.97 13.18
CA GLY A 233 38.97 19.42 13.11
C GLY A 233 38.80 20.13 14.45
N ASP A 234 37.79 19.75 15.23
CA ASP A 234 37.52 20.24 16.58
C ASP A 234 37.19 19.05 17.51
N PRO A 235 38.15 18.60 18.33
CA PRO A 235 37.97 17.47 19.24
C PRO A 235 36.79 17.61 20.20
N CYS A 236 36.42 18.85 20.56
CA CYS A 236 35.40 19.15 21.56
C CYS A 236 33.99 19.32 20.97
N PHE A 237 33.81 19.29 19.65
CA PHE A 237 32.55 19.64 18.98
C PHE A 237 31.34 18.81 19.46
N PHE A 238 31.53 17.52 19.77
CA PHE A 238 30.46 16.62 20.21
C PHE A 238 30.38 16.42 21.73
N HIS A 239 31.29 16.99 22.51
CA HIS A 239 31.49 16.70 23.93
C HIS A 239 30.19 16.82 24.77
N ASP A 240 29.38 17.85 24.51
CA ASP A 240 28.12 18.11 25.25
C ASP A 240 26.96 17.18 24.82
N THR A 241 27.06 16.52 23.67
CA THR A 241 25.97 15.72 23.08
C THR A 241 26.21 14.23 23.15
N ILE A 242 27.44 13.79 22.87
CA ILE A 242 27.86 12.40 22.90
C ILE A 242 29.10 12.35 23.80
N PRO A 243 29.06 11.63 24.93
CA PRO A 243 30.23 11.48 25.78
C PRO A 243 31.42 10.94 24.98
N ASP A 244 32.61 11.49 25.22
CA ASP A 244 33.78 11.20 24.39
C ASP A 244 34.15 9.72 24.31
N TYR A 245 33.87 8.96 25.37
CA TYR A 245 34.10 7.51 25.47
C TYR A 245 33.04 6.65 24.73
N LEU A 246 31.93 7.24 24.28
CA LEU A 246 30.88 6.57 23.48
C LEU A 246 30.90 6.95 22.00
N PHE A 247 31.75 7.90 21.62
CA PHE A 247 31.88 8.30 20.23
C PHE A 247 32.66 7.25 19.42
N PHE A 248 32.44 7.24 18.11
CA PHE A 248 33.07 6.29 17.18
C PHE A 248 34.60 6.42 17.16
N GLU A 249 35.30 5.28 17.12
CA GLU A 249 36.75 5.26 16.90
C GLU A 249 37.07 5.77 15.49
N SER A 250 37.66 6.96 15.39
CA SER A 250 37.99 7.61 14.12
C SER A 250 39.43 7.29 13.68
N PRO A 251 39.68 7.09 12.38
CA PRO A 251 41.05 6.95 11.88
C PRO A 251 41.85 8.25 12.10
N THR A 252 43.12 8.13 12.50
CA THR A 252 43.99 9.26 12.89
C THR A 252 44.30 10.25 11.76
N VAL A 253 44.19 9.84 10.49
CA VAL A 253 44.31 10.73 9.32
C VAL A 253 43.26 10.32 8.28
N PHE A 254 42.18 11.09 8.16
CA PHE A 254 41.10 10.82 7.22
C PHE A 254 41.23 11.68 5.96
N ARG A 255 41.96 11.19 4.95
CA ARG A 255 41.87 11.73 3.57
C ARG A 255 40.90 10.87 2.76
N LEU A 256 40.02 11.50 1.99
CA LEU A 256 39.07 10.79 1.11
C LEU A 256 39.79 9.85 0.12
N ASP A 257 40.95 10.26 -0.37
CA ASP A 257 41.77 9.44 -1.27
C ASP A 257 42.29 8.16 -0.58
N ASP A 258 42.71 8.27 0.69
CA ASP A 258 43.13 7.12 1.49
C ASP A 258 41.96 6.19 1.80
N PHE A 259 40.76 6.73 2.02
CA PHE A 259 39.53 5.96 2.22
C PHE A 259 39.12 5.17 0.96
N ILE A 260 39.18 5.81 -0.22
CA ILE A 260 38.81 5.17 -1.48
C ILE A 260 39.86 4.13 -1.89
N SER A 261 41.15 4.45 -1.75
CA SER A 261 42.25 3.61 -2.24
C SER A 261 42.70 2.55 -1.24
N LYS A 262 43.09 2.91 0.00
CA LYS A 262 43.65 1.98 0.99
C LYS A 262 42.58 1.10 1.64
N GLN A 263 41.38 1.62 1.87
CA GLN A 263 40.27 0.85 2.46
C GLN A 263 39.33 0.23 1.40
N MET A 264 39.65 0.39 0.10
CA MET A 264 38.90 -0.15 -1.03
C MET A 264 37.39 0.15 -0.96
N ALA A 265 37.00 1.36 -0.52
CA ALA A 265 35.60 1.75 -0.35
C ALA A 265 34.77 1.65 -1.65
N TRP A 266 35.40 1.64 -2.83
CA TRP A 266 34.73 1.40 -4.11
C TRP A 266 34.11 -0.01 -4.21
N ILE A 267 34.66 -1.00 -3.51
CA ILE A 267 34.10 -2.37 -3.48
C ILE A 267 32.72 -2.37 -2.81
N TRP A 268 32.50 -1.49 -1.83
CA TRP A 268 31.19 -1.34 -1.19
C TRP A 268 30.09 -0.89 -2.16
N ILE A 269 30.43 -0.12 -3.21
CA ILE A 269 29.47 0.25 -4.27
C ILE A 269 28.98 -1.00 -5.00
N LEU A 270 29.84 -1.99 -5.24
CA LEU A 270 29.45 -3.27 -5.83
C LEU A 270 28.51 -4.05 -4.89
N TRP A 271 28.74 -3.99 -3.58
CA TRP A 271 27.85 -4.62 -2.60
C TRP A 271 26.48 -3.94 -2.58
N LEU A 272 26.43 -2.61 -2.67
CA LEU A 272 25.19 -1.84 -2.75
C LEU A 272 24.41 -2.16 -4.03
N LEU A 273 25.08 -2.21 -5.18
CA LEU A 273 24.46 -2.58 -6.46
C LEU A 273 23.92 -4.02 -6.42
N SER A 274 24.67 -4.94 -5.80
CA SER A 274 24.23 -6.32 -5.60
C SER A 274 22.97 -6.40 -4.73
N GLN A 275 22.91 -5.71 -3.58
CA GLN A 275 21.69 -5.64 -2.76
C GLN A 275 20.51 -5.05 -3.55
N THR A 276 20.75 -3.96 -4.28
CA THR A 276 19.70 -3.28 -5.07
C THR A 276 19.14 -4.21 -6.13
N TRP A 277 19.98 -5.04 -6.75
CA TRP A 277 19.54 -6.06 -7.72
C TRP A 277 18.71 -7.18 -7.05
N ILE A 278 19.18 -7.73 -5.93
CA ILE A 278 18.48 -8.80 -5.21
C ILE A 278 17.13 -8.32 -4.64
N THR A 279 17.02 -7.02 -4.36
CA THR A 279 15.80 -6.38 -3.86
C THR A 279 15.02 -5.66 -4.95
N LEU A 280 15.34 -5.82 -6.24
CA LEU A 280 14.73 -5.07 -7.34
C LEU A 280 13.19 -5.16 -7.38
N HIS A 281 12.63 -6.25 -6.87
CA HIS A 281 11.18 -6.47 -6.79
C HIS A 281 10.43 -5.42 -5.95
N ILE A 282 11.10 -4.73 -5.02
CA ILE A 282 10.47 -3.68 -4.22
C ILE A 282 10.17 -2.41 -5.04
N TRP A 283 10.85 -2.21 -6.17
CA TRP A 283 10.69 -1.01 -7.00
C TRP A 283 9.45 -1.05 -7.90
N THR A 284 9.04 -2.24 -8.34
CA THR A 284 7.94 -2.44 -9.30
C THR A 284 6.99 -3.57 -8.90
N PRO A 285 6.43 -3.58 -7.67
CA PRO A 285 5.58 -4.68 -7.26
C PRO A 285 4.16 -4.52 -7.81
N LYS A 286 3.55 -5.68 -8.04
CA LYS A 286 2.24 -5.86 -8.68
C LYS A 286 1.19 -6.15 -7.61
N CYS A 287 1.00 -5.20 -6.70
CA CYS A 287 0.08 -5.37 -5.59
C CYS A 287 -1.22 -4.60 -5.81
N GLU A 288 -2.34 -5.20 -5.40
CA GLU A 288 -3.64 -4.54 -5.27
C GLU A 288 -3.54 -3.33 -4.30
N ARG A 289 -4.28 -2.27 -4.61
CA ARG A 289 -4.39 -1.09 -3.73
C ARG A 289 -4.99 -1.50 -2.36
N LEU A 290 -4.46 -0.92 -1.28
CA LEU A 290 -4.90 -1.18 0.10
C LEU A 290 -4.83 -2.65 0.55
N ALA A 291 -3.94 -3.46 -0.04
CA ALA A 291 -3.74 -4.85 0.34
C ALA A 291 -3.46 -5.05 1.84
N THR A 292 -3.84 -6.23 2.36
CA THR A 292 -3.56 -6.61 3.75
C THR A 292 -2.05 -6.75 3.96
N THR A 293 -1.60 -6.58 5.21
CA THR A 293 -0.17 -6.64 5.53
C THR A 293 0.44 -8.01 5.24
N GLU A 294 -0.35 -9.07 5.41
CA GLU A 294 0.02 -10.46 5.13
C GLU A 294 0.22 -10.74 3.64
N LYS A 295 -0.52 -10.02 2.78
CA LYS A 295 -0.27 -10.03 1.34
C LYS A 295 1.02 -9.27 1.00
N LEU A 296 1.23 -8.10 1.61
CA LEU A 296 2.39 -7.23 1.32
C LEU A 296 3.74 -7.79 1.82
N PHE A 297 3.78 -8.37 3.01
CA PHE A 297 5.00 -8.84 3.65
C PHE A 297 4.93 -10.36 3.87
N VAL A 298 6.09 -11.02 3.80
CA VAL A 298 6.16 -12.47 4.07
C VAL A 298 6.04 -12.71 5.57
N ASN A 299 6.91 -12.08 6.36
CA ASN A 299 6.88 -12.12 7.81
C ASN A 299 6.02 -10.98 8.35
N PRO A 300 5.12 -11.25 9.32
CA PRO A 300 4.26 -10.23 9.88
C PRO A 300 5.02 -9.24 10.77
N MET A 301 6.10 -9.69 11.40
CA MET A 301 6.95 -8.89 12.28
C MET A 301 8.23 -8.45 11.55
N TYR A 302 8.77 -7.29 11.93
CA TYR A 302 10.03 -6.76 11.42
C TYR A 302 11.19 -7.10 12.37
N SER A 303 12.42 -7.12 11.85
CA SER A 303 13.62 -7.13 12.69
C SER A 303 14.01 -5.70 13.04
N GLY A 304 14.00 -5.35 14.33
CA GLY A 304 14.35 -4.01 14.79
C GLY A 304 15.85 -3.68 14.70
N VAL A 305 16.72 -4.69 14.67
CA VAL A 305 18.18 -4.49 14.63
C VAL A 305 18.67 -4.08 13.23
N LEU A 306 18.11 -4.70 12.19
CA LEU A 306 18.46 -4.46 10.79
C LEU A 306 17.20 -4.07 10.02
N ILE A 307 16.60 -2.94 10.40
CA ILE A 307 15.27 -2.55 9.91
C ILE A 307 15.25 -2.32 8.39
N ASP A 308 16.27 -1.68 7.84
CA ASP A 308 16.42 -1.41 6.41
C ASP A 308 16.48 -2.72 5.61
N GLN A 309 17.37 -3.64 6.02
CA GLN A 309 17.52 -4.96 5.39
C GLN A 309 16.26 -5.79 5.57
N SER A 310 15.68 -5.77 6.77
CA SER A 310 14.43 -6.46 7.08
C SER A 310 13.30 -5.96 6.21
N MET A 311 13.14 -4.66 5.99
CA MET A 311 12.09 -4.13 5.13
C MET A 311 12.33 -4.56 3.68
N ALA A 312 13.52 -4.36 3.14
CA ALA A 312 13.85 -4.70 1.75
C ALA A 312 13.61 -6.19 1.43
N LEU A 313 14.11 -7.09 2.29
CA LEU A 313 14.07 -8.53 2.08
C LEU A 313 12.75 -9.17 2.48
N ASN A 314 11.95 -8.55 3.36
CA ASN A 314 10.67 -9.08 3.80
C ASN A 314 9.48 -8.66 2.92
N ARG A 315 9.65 -7.63 2.08
CA ARG A 315 8.62 -7.25 1.10
C ARG A 315 8.41 -8.41 0.12
N ARG A 316 7.17 -8.92 0.07
CA ARG A 316 6.83 -10.08 -0.75
C ARG A 316 7.18 -9.86 -2.22
N ARG A 317 7.81 -10.87 -2.83
CA ARG A 317 7.94 -10.97 -4.28
C ARG A 317 6.60 -11.43 -4.87
N ASP A 318 5.98 -10.55 -5.66
CA ASP A 318 4.74 -10.86 -6.37
C ASP A 318 5.09 -11.67 -7.63
N ASP A 319 5.18 -12.99 -7.50
CA ASP A 319 5.55 -13.95 -8.56
C ASP A 319 4.42 -14.21 -9.59
N GLN A 320 3.42 -13.32 -9.71
CA GLN A 320 2.47 -13.43 -10.81
C GLN A 320 3.19 -13.12 -12.12
N ALA A 321 3.36 -14.17 -12.94
CA ALA A 321 3.88 -14.05 -14.29
C ALA A 321 3.09 -12.99 -15.04
N ASP A 322 3.80 -12.09 -15.74
CA ASP A 322 3.16 -11.21 -16.71
C ASP A 322 2.35 -12.09 -17.67
N VAL A 323 1.03 -11.92 -17.67
CA VAL A 323 0.18 -12.53 -18.67
C VAL A 323 0.62 -11.95 -20.00
N LYS A 324 1.21 -12.77 -20.86
CA LYS A 324 1.65 -12.33 -22.18
C LYS A 324 0.43 -12.03 -23.02
N THR A 325 0.52 -10.97 -23.82
CA THR A 325 -0.44 -10.67 -24.90
C THR A 325 -0.51 -11.80 -25.93
N GLU A 326 0.55 -12.58 -26.09
CA GLU A 326 0.64 -13.74 -27.00
C GLU A 326 -0.10 -14.97 -26.44
N ASP A 327 -0.04 -15.22 -25.13
CA ASP A 327 -0.75 -16.35 -24.49
C ASP A 327 -2.28 -16.13 -24.49
N LEU A 328 -2.72 -14.87 -24.53
CA LEU A 328 -4.14 -14.50 -24.75
C LEU A 328 -4.61 -14.81 -26.17
N ALA A 329 -3.72 -14.77 -27.17
CA ALA A 329 -4.06 -15.03 -28.57
C ALA A 329 -4.15 -16.54 -28.91
N GLU A 330 -3.44 -17.41 -28.17
CA GLU A 330 -3.56 -18.87 -28.32
C GLU A 330 -4.87 -19.41 -27.73
N ILE A 331 -5.33 -18.84 -26.61
CA ILE A 331 -6.64 -19.15 -26.01
C ILE A 331 -7.80 -18.73 -26.93
N GLU A 332 -7.62 -17.67 -27.74
CA GLU A 332 -8.59 -17.24 -28.77
C GLU A 332 -8.67 -18.21 -29.97
N LYS A 333 -7.60 -18.91 -30.35
CA LYS A 333 -7.65 -19.85 -31.49
C LYS A 333 -8.44 -21.13 -31.22
N GLU A 334 -8.58 -21.53 -29.95
CA GLU A 334 -9.35 -22.72 -29.57
C GLU A 334 -10.85 -22.45 -29.41
N LYS A 335 -11.29 -21.18 -29.33
CA LYS A 335 -12.71 -20.82 -29.20
C LYS A 335 -13.14 -19.99 -30.40
N GLY A 336 -13.62 -20.70 -31.43
CA GLY A 336 -14.12 -20.14 -32.68
C GLY A 336 -15.21 -19.09 -32.49
N ASP A 337 -15.35 -18.28 -33.55
CA ASP A 337 -16.19 -17.09 -33.70
C ASP A 337 -17.63 -17.25 -33.18
N GLU A 338 -17.90 -16.79 -31.97
CA GLU A 338 -19.24 -16.38 -31.53
C GLU A 338 -19.23 -14.97 -30.95
N TYR A 339 -20.20 -14.18 -31.39
CA TYR A 339 -20.26 -12.73 -31.31
C TYR A 339 -20.64 -12.23 -29.88
N TYR A 340 -19.66 -11.58 -29.22
CA TYR A 340 -19.73 -10.55 -28.15
C TYR A 340 -20.61 -10.78 -26.88
N GLU A 341 -19.99 -11.30 -25.82
CA GLU A 341 -20.14 -10.76 -24.45
C GLU A 341 -18.74 -10.35 -23.95
N THR A 342 -18.63 -9.17 -23.35
CA THR A 342 -17.39 -8.59 -22.82
C THR A 342 -16.69 -9.56 -21.87
N ILE A 343 -15.59 -10.15 -22.33
CA ILE A 343 -14.79 -11.10 -21.56
C ILE A 343 -13.93 -10.33 -20.56
N SER A 344 -14.34 -10.32 -19.29
CA SER A 344 -13.44 -10.08 -18.17
C SER A 344 -12.68 -11.36 -17.86
N VAL A 345 -11.51 -11.56 -18.50
CA VAL A 345 -10.58 -12.61 -18.09
C VAL A 345 -9.87 -12.14 -16.82
N HIS A 346 -10.21 -12.71 -15.66
CA HIS A 346 -9.32 -12.68 -14.51
C HIS A 346 -9.04 -14.09 -13.99
N THR A 347 -7.76 -14.45 -14.09
CA THR A 347 -6.92 -15.10 -13.09
C THR A 347 -7.61 -16.19 -12.25
N ASP A 348 -7.60 -17.41 -12.79
CA ASP A 348 -8.01 -18.62 -12.07
C ASP A 348 -7.08 -18.92 -10.89
N GLY A 349 -7.56 -18.61 -9.69
CA GLY A 349 -7.19 -19.26 -8.45
C GLY A 349 -8.34 -20.13 -7.97
N SER A 350 -8.39 -21.38 -8.44
CA SER A 350 -9.04 -22.52 -7.77
C SER A 350 -10.42 -22.25 -7.12
N ALA A 351 -11.44 -21.95 -7.91
CA ALA A 351 -12.83 -22.11 -7.50
C ALA A 351 -13.60 -22.81 -8.62
N ILE A 352 -14.30 -23.89 -8.25
CA ILE A 352 -15.14 -24.71 -9.13
C ILE A 352 -16.21 -23.78 -9.73
N GLN A 353 -16.08 -23.40 -11.00
CA GLN A 353 -17.10 -22.59 -11.67
C GLN A 353 -18.36 -23.44 -11.84
N LYS A 354 -19.45 -23.05 -11.16
CA LYS A 354 -20.78 -23.61 -11.41
C LYS A 354 -21.22 -23.20 -12.84
N PRO A 355 -21.81 -24.11 -13.64
CA PRO A 355 -22.12 -23.88 -15.06
C PRO A 355 -23.19 -22.79 -15.32
N SER A 356 -23.82 -22.22 -14.29
CA SER A 356 -24.90 -21.23 -14.43
C SER A 356 -24.45 -19.76 -14.34
N ILE A 357 -23.25 -19.46 -13.85
CA ILE A 357 -22.78 -18.10 -13.58
C ILE A 357 -21.94 -17.59 -14.76
N LYS A 358 -22.30 -16.43 -15.32
CA LYS A 358 -21.56 -15.82 -16.42
C LYS A 358 -20.41 -14.96 -15.90
N SER A 359 -19.34 -14.84 -16.68
CA SER A 359 -18.24 -13.91 -16.38
C SER A 359 -18.71 -12.45 -16.29
N SER A 360 -19.72 -12.09 -17.08
CA SER A 360 -20.37 -10.77 -17.04
C SER A 360 -21.10 -10.47 -15.73
N ASP A 361 -21.43 -11.48 -14.92
CA ASP A 361 -22.05 -11.28 -13.60
C ASP A 361 -21.04 -10.78 -12.55
N HIS A 362 -19.73 -10.96 -12.81
CA HIS A 362 -18.64 -10.46 -11.98
C HIS A 362 -18.25 -9.00 -12.29
N ILE A 363 -18.81 -8.40 -13.36
CA ILE A 363 -18.56 -7.00 -13.70
C ILE A 363 -19.19 -6.11 -12.63
N THR A 364 -18.42 -5.14 -12.16
CA THR A 364 -18.87 -4.14 -11.19
C THR A 364 -19.93 -3.23 -11.82
N ARG A 365 -21.14 -3.18 -11.24
CA ARG A 365 -22.23 -2.30 -11.68
C ARG A 365 -22.48 -1.21 -10.65
N ILE A 366 -22.58 0.03 -11.10
CA ILE A 366 -22.79 1.20 -10.26
C ILE A 366 -24.03 1.93 -10.73
N TYR A 367 -25.07 1.92 -9.90
CA TYR A 367 -26.28 2.70 -10.10
C TYR A 367 -26.18 4.00 -9.31
N ALA A 368 -25.91 5.11 -10.00
CA ALA A 368 -25.90 6.43 -9.39
C ALA A 368 -27.34 6.91 -9.21
N CYS A 369 -27.76 7.12 -7.97
CA CYS A 369 -29.12 7.48 -7.59
C CYS A 369 -29.11 8.89 -6.98
N ALA A 370 -29.57 9.87 -7.75
CA ALA A 370 -29.73 11.24 -7.29
C ALA A 370 -31.19 11.57 -7.00
N THR A 371 -31.46 12.31 -5.93
CA THR A 371 -32.80 12.88 -5.67
C THR A 371 -32.78 14.38 -5.95
N MET A 372 -33.76 14.85 -6.72
CA MET A 372 -33.92 16.26 -7.10
C MET A 372 -35.35 16.75 -6.80
N TRP A 373 -35.51 18.03 -6.49
CA TRP A 373 -36.79 18.73 -6.36
C TRP A 373 -36.73 20.16 -6.90
N HIS A 374 -36.05 21.06 -6.19
CA HIS A 374 -36.01 22.51 -6.46
C HIS A 374 -34.60 23.02 -6.66
N GLU A 375 -33.73 22.20 -7.26
CA GLU A 375 -32.35 22.57 -7.53
C GLU A 375 -32.27 23.74 -8.51
N THR A 376 -31.30 24.60 -8.27
CA THR A 376 -30.96 25.73 -9.13
C THR A 376 -30.21 25.26 -10.37
N LYS A 377 -30.07 26.16 -11.36
CA LYS A 377 -29.30 25.86 -12.58
C LYS A 377 -27.86 25.45 -12.25
N ASP A 378 -27.23 26.16 -11.32
CA ASP A 378 -25.83 25.94 -10.95
C ASP A 378 -25.63 24.60 -10.21
N GLU A 379 -26.54 24.25 -9.28
CA GLU A 379 -26.53 22.94 -8.60
C GLU A 379 -26.68 21.79 -9.60
N MET A 380 -27.70 21.86 -10.47
CA MET A 380 -27.89 20.86 -11.53
C MET A 380 -26.67 20.76 -12.44
N MET A 381 -25.98 21.87 -12.70
CA MET A 381 -24.80 21.92 -13.55
C MET A 381 -23.62 21.16 -12.96
N GLU A 382 -23.31 21.37 -11.68
CA GLU A 382 -22.25 20.64 -10.98
C GLU A 382 -22.51 19.12 -10.94
N PHE A 383 -23.76 18.74 -10.67
CA PHE A 383 -24.16 17.33 -10.71
C PHE A 383 -24.02 16.74 -12.12
N LEU A 384 -24.56 17.39 -13.15
CA LEU A 384 -24.51 16.89 -14.52
C LEU A 384 -23.08 16.81 -15.06
N LYS A 385 -22.21 17.77 -14.72
CA LYS A 385 -20.77 17.72 -15.01
C LYS A 385 -20.13 16.47 -14.43
N SER A 386 -20.46 16.11 -13.19
CA SER A 386 -19.97 14.89 -12.56
C SER A 386 -20.43 13.63 -13.30
N ILE A 387 -21.69 13.57 -13.74
CA ILE A 387 -22.21 12.45 -14.53
C ILE A 387 -21.52 12.36 -15.91
N MET A 388 -21.28 13.48 -16.59
CA MET A 388 -20.58 13.50 -17.88
C MET A 388 -19.13 13.03 -17.74
N ARG A 389 -18.42 13.41 -16.67
CA ARG A 389 -17.07 12.89 -16.38
C ARG A 389 -17.05 11.37 -16.16
N MET A 390 -18.09 10.81 -15.53
CA MET A 390 -18.24 9.36 -15.37
C MET A 390 -18.48 8.65 -16.71
N ASP A 391 -19.30 9.24 -17.58
CA ASP A 391 -19.57 8.73 -18.92
C ASP A 391 -18.29 8.71 -19.79
N GLU A 392 -17.49 9.77 -19.72
CA GLU A 392 -16.19 9.86 -20.40
C GLU A 392 -15.21 8.78 -19.89
N ASP A 393 -15.06 8.63 -18.56
CA ASP A 393 -14.16 7.64 -17.95
C ASP A 393 -14.55 6.20 -18.33
N GLN A 394 -15.84 5.84 -18.21
CA GLN A 394 -16.30 4.51 -18.62
C GLN A 394 -16.10 4.29 -20.12
N CYS A 395 -16.34 5.31 -20.96
CA CYS A 395 -16.12 5.22 -22.39
C CYS A 395 -14.65 4.92 -22.70
N ALA A 396 -13.72 5.66 -22.10
CA ALA A 396 -12.28 5.45 -22.27
C ALA A 396 -11.86 4.03 -21.89
N ARG A 397 -12.29 3.54 -20.71
CA ARG A 397 -11.98 2.16 -20.26
C ARG A 397 -12.57 1.10 -21.18
N ARG A 398 -13.82 1.27 -21.62
CA ARG A 398 -14.47 0.34 -22.55
C ARG A 398 -13.78 0.31 -23.91
N VAL A 399 -13.34 1.47 -24.41
CA VAL A 399 -12.58 1.58 -25.68
C VAL A 399 -11.20 0.92 -25.53
N ALA A 400 -10.51 1.14 -24.42
CA ALA A 400 -9.23 0.49 -24.14
C ALA A 400 -9.36 -1.04 -24.11
N GLN A 401 -10.38 -1.57 -23.42
CA GLN A 401 -10.66 -3.01 -23.43
C GLN A 401 -10.99 -3.54 -24.82
N LYS A 402 -11.88 -2.84 -25.55
CA LYS A 402 -12.39 -3.32 -26.84
C LYS A 402 -11.35 -3.25 -27.97
N TYR A 403 -10.58 -2.17 -28.05
CA TYR A 403 -9.70 -1.90 -29.19
C TYR A 403 -8.23 -2.14 -28.87
N LEU A 404 -7.78 -1.88 -27.64
CA LEU A 404 -6.39 -2.10 -27.22
C LEU A 404 -6.17 -3.47 -26.58
N ARG A 405 -7.25 -4.24 -26.34
CA ARG A 405 -7.23 -5.57 -25.70
C ARG A 405 -6.54 -5.57 -24.33
N ILE A 406 -6.57 -4.44 -23.63
CA ILE A 406 -6.02 -4.30 -22.28
C ILE A 406 -7.10 -4.72 -21.28
N VAL A 407 -6.81 -5.68 -20.40
CA VAL A 407 -7.71 -6.06 -19.31
C VAL A 407 -7.61 -5.00 -18.21
N ASP A 408 -8.64 -4.17 -18.10
CA ASP A 408 -8.76 -3.19 -17.00
C ASP A 408 -9.48 -3.84 -15.80
N PRO A 409 -8.78 -4.12 -14.68
CA PRO A 409 -9.38 -4.68 -13.46
C PRO A 409 -10.37 -3.74 -12.77
N ASP A 410 -10.29 -2.45 -13.07
CA ASP A 410 -11.10 -1.41 -12.47
C ASP A 410 -12.31 -1.05 -13.33
N TYR A 411 -12.60 -1.83 -14.37
CA TYR A 411 -13.77 -1.61 -15.22
C TYR A 411 -15.08 -1.74 -14.44
N TYR A 412 -15.99 -0.79 -14.73
CA TYR A 412 -17.32 -0.75 -14.17
C TYR A 412 -18.35 -0.34 -15.23
N GLU A 413 -19.59 -0.77 -15.02
CA GLU A 413 -20.77 -0.28 -15.75
C GLU A 413 -21.50 0.76 -14.89
N PHE A 414 -21.66 1.97 -15.41
CA PHE A 414 -22.33 3.08 -14.74
C PHE A 414 -23.69 3.37 -15.40
N GLU A 415 -24.73 3.48 -14.58
CA GLU A 415 -26.07 3.89 -15.00
C GLU A 415 -26.59 4.95 -14.01
N THR A 416 -27.08 6.07 -14.54
CA THR A 416 -27.55 7.19 -13.73
C THR A 416 -29.06 7.21 -13.64
N HIS A 417 -29.58 7.34 -12.43
CA HIS A 417 -30.98 7.48 -12.10
C HIS A 417 -31.22 8.76 -11.29
N ILE A 418 -32.02 9.66 -11.83
CA ILE A 418 -32.43 10.91 -11.18
C ILE A 418 -33.90 10.76 -10.79
N PHE A 419 -34.21 10.89 -9.51
CA PHE A 419 -35.57 10.83 -8.97
C PHE A 419 -36.05 12.25 -8.71
N PHE A 420 -36.85 12.77 -9.64
CA PHE A 420 -37.40 14.11 -9.60
C PHE A 420 -38.72 14.09 -8.84
N ASP A 421 -38.74 14.78 -7.70
CA ASP A 421 -39.91 14.89 -6.84
C ASP A 421 -40.85 15.99 -7.33
N ASP A 422 -42.16 15.77 -7.20
CA ASP A 422 -43.20 16.73 -7.60
C ASP A 422 -42.98 17.32 -9.01
N ALA A 423 -42.84 16.43 -10.00
CA ALA A 423 -42.36 16.76 -11.34
C ALA A 423 -43.46 17.35 -12.26
N PHE A 424 -44.71 17.39 -11.82
CA PHE A 424 -45.86 17.78 -12.63
C PHE A 424 -46.60 18.96 -12.01
N GLU A 425 -47.06 19.87 -12.86
CA GLU A 425 -47.91 21.02 -12.53
C GLU A 425 -49.12 21.06 -13.46
N ILE A 426 -50.18 21.76 -13.06
CA ILE A 426 -51.36 21.96 -13.91
C ILE A 426 -50.93 22.79 -15.12
N SER A 427 -51.44 22.46 -16.30
CA SER A 427 -51.07 23.15 -17.52
C SER A 427 -51.62 24.59 -17.54
N ASP A 428 -50.88 25.51 -18.16
CA ASP A 428 -51.33 26.90 -18.29
C ASP A 428 -52.49 27.07 -19.30
N HIS A 429 -52.79 26.02 -20.07
CA HIS A 429 -53.76 26.05 -21.17
C HIS A 429 -55.09 25.37 -20.84
N SER A 430 -55.08 24.43 -19.90
CA SER A 430 -56.23 23.64 -19.48
C SER A 430 -56.02 23.15 -18.04
N ASP A 431 -57.05 23.33 -17.21
CA ASP A 431 -57.05 22.84 -15.82
C ASP A 431 -57.07 21.30 -15.73
N ASP A 432 -57.47 20.63 -16.82
CA ASP A 432 -57.56 19.17 -16.91
C ASP A 432 -56.24 18.49 -17.34
N ASP A 433 -55.30 19.23 -17.95
CA ASP A 433 -54.03 18.66 -18.39
C ASP A 433 -52.91 18.96 -17.39
N THR A 434 -52.00 18.00 -17.25
CA THR A 434 -50.78 18.16 -16.45
C THR A 434 -49.56 18.31 -17.36
N GLN A 435 -48.69 19.26 -17.03
CA GLN A 435 -47.42 19.49 -17.71
C GLN A 435 -46.24 19.24 -16.77
N VAL A 436 -45.05 19.02 -17.32
CA VAL A 436 -43.84 18.94 -16.50
C VAL A 436 -43.49 20.31 -15.94
N ASN A 437 -43.04 20.33 -14.68
CA ASN A 437 -42.72 21.56 -13.99
C ASN A 437 -41.51 22.30 -14.61
N ARG A 438 -41.33 23.57 -14.21
CA ARG A 438 -40.19 24.40 -14.67
C ARG A 438 -38.80 23.80 -14.39
N PHE A 439 -38.65 23.01 -13.33
CA PHE A 439 -37.36 22.44 -12.93
C PHE A 439 -36.97 21.25 -13.80
N VAL A 440 -37.93 20.44 -14.24
CA VAL A 440 -37.72 19.39 -15.24
C VAL A 440 -37.37 20.02 -16.60
N LYS A 441 -38.04 21.12 -16.98
CA LYS A 441 -37.69 21.89 -18.18
C LYS A 441 -36.25 22.43 -18.08
N LEU A 442 -35.86 22.93 -16.91
CA LEU A 442 -34.50 23.40 -16.64
C LEU A 442 -33.46 22.27 -16.76
N LEU A 443 -33.70 21.10 -16.19
CA LEU A 443 -32.83 19.92 -16.29
C LEU A 443 -32.57 19.52 -17.75
N VAL A 444 -33.61 19.55 -18.60
CA VAL A 444 -33.47 19.22 -20.03
C VAL A 444 -32.60 20.26 -20.73
N ALA A 445 -32.74 21.55 -20.40
CA ALA A 445 -31.99 22.64 -21.01
C ALA A 445 -30.51 22.67 -20.56
N THR A 446 -30.24 22.32 -19.30
CA THR A 446 -28.87 22.31 -18.75
C THR A 446 -28.03 21.14 -19.24
N LEU A 447 -28.64 20.06 -19.74
CA LEU A 447 -27.91 18.87 -20.16
C LEU A 447 -26.95 19.10 -21.33
N ASP A 448 -27.35 19.89 -22.33
CA ASP A 448 -26.52 20.23 -23.49
C ASP A 448 -25.34 21.14 -23.10
N GLU A 449 -25.58 22.05 -22.15
CA GLU A 449 -24.55 22.94 -21.58
C GLU A 449 -23.52 22.14 -20.79
N ALA A 450 -23.97 21.23 -19.92
CA ALA A 450 -23.08 20.35 -19.15
C ALA A 450 -22.21 19.44 -20.03
N ALA A 451 -22.80 18.88 -21.10
CA ALA A 451 -22.06 18.06 -22.07
C ALA A 451 -21.01 18.90 -22.81
N SER A 452 -21.36 20.12 -23.21
CA SER A 452 -20.44 21.01 -23.93
C SER A 452 -19.27 21.46 -23.06
N ASP A 453 -19.53 21.73 -21.78
CA ASP A 453 -18.51 22.13 -20.79
C ASP A 453 -17.48 21.03 -20.55
N ILE A 454 -17.89 19.76 -20.39
CA ILE A 454 -16.95 18.67 -20.10
C ILE A 454 -16.15 18.29 -21.34
N HIS A 455 -16.79 18.20 -22.50
CA HIS A 455 -16.11 17.82 -23.74
C HIS A 455 -15.38 18.98 -24.43
N GLN A 456 -15.46 20.20 -23.89
CA GLN A 456 -14.81 21.40 -24.43
C GLN A 456 -15.14 21.65 -25.91
N THR A 457 -16.35 21.28 -26.32
CA THR A 457 -16.86 21.39 -27.70
C THR A 457 -18.38 21.46 -27.65
N THR A 458 -19.00 22.21 -28.55
CA THR A 458 -20.46 22.30 -28.62
C THR A 458 -21.09 20.95 -28.94
N ILE A 459 -21.73 20.34 -27.94
CA ILE A 459 -22.43 19.07 -28.08
C ILE A 459 -23.92 19.32 -27.88
N ARG A 460 -24.72 18.75 -28.79
CA ARG A 460 -26.18 18.68 -28.62
C ARG A 460 -26.59 17.23 -28.50
N LEU A 461 -27.22 16.89 -27.38
CA LEU A 461 -27.68 15.55 -27.12
C LEU A 461 -28.98 15.30 -27.86
N ARG A 462 -29.23 14.02 -28.15
CA ARG A 462 -30.52 13.62 -28.72
C ARG A 462 -31.61 13.82 -27.66
N PRO A 463 -32.80 14.29 -28.04
CA PRO A 463 -33.92 14.41 -27.12
C PRO A 463 -34.21 13.09 -26.39
N PRO A 464 -34.66 13.13 -25.13
CA PRO A 464 -34.95 11.93 -24.35
C PRO A 464 -36.10 11.14 -24.95
N LYS A 465 -36.02 9.82 -24.82
CA LYS A 465 -37.19 8.94 -25.02
C LYS A 465 -38.10 9.08 -23.81
N LYS A 466 -39.37 9.38 -24.06
CA LYS A 466 -40.41 9.57 -23.04
C LYS A 466 -41.21 8.28 -22.87
N TYR A 467 -41.40 7.84 -21.64
CA TYR A 467 -42.22 6.68 -21.31
C TYR A 467 -43.22 7.02 -20.20
N PRO A 468 -44.50 6.64 -20.33
CA PRO A 468 -45.41 6.66 -19.19
C PRO A 468 -44.96 5.63 -18.15
N ALA A 469 -45.07 5.97 -16.87
CA ALA A 469 -44.73 5.08 -15.77
C ALA A 469 -45.84 5.06 -14.71
N PRO A 470 -46.00 3.99 -13.92
CA PRO A 470 -47.05 3.92 -12.89
C PRO A 470 -47.01 5.09 -11.89
N TYR A 471 -45.81 5.59 -11.59
CA TYR A 471 -45.56 6.70 -10.65
C TYR A 471 -45.55 8.10 -11.32
N GLY A 472 -45.85 8.20 -12.62
CA GLY A 472 -45.78 9.45 -13.39
C GLY A 472 -45.15 9.24 -14.77
N GLY A 473 -43.91 9.69 -14.94
CA GLY A 473 -43.22 9.62 -16.23
C GLY A 473 -41.75 9.22 -16.11
N ARG A 474 -41.14 8.87 -17.23
CA ARG A 474 -39.71 8.56 -17.30
C ARG A 474 -39.09 9.14 -18.58
N LEU A 475 -37.98 9.84 -18.41
CA LEU A 475 -37.14 10.34 -19.50
C LEU A 475 -35.85 9.53 -19.56
N VAL A 476 -35.47 9.05 -20.74
CA VAL A 476 -34.27 8.23 -20.94
C VAL A 476 -33.38 8.87 -21.99
N TRP A 477 -32.15 9.18 -21.60
CA TRP A 477 -31.08 9.63 -22.47
C TRP A 477 -30.03 8.55 -22.65
N THR A 478 -29.34 8.60 -23.79
CA THR A 478 -28.09 7.88 -24.02
C THR A 478 -27.01 8.94 -24.17
N LEU A 479 -26.07 8.98 -23.23
CA LEU A 479 -24.98 9.95 -23.21
C LEU A 479 -23.94 9.64 -24.29
N PRO A 480 -23.02 10.57 -24.62
CA PRO A 480 -22.04 10.39 -25.70
C PRO A 480 -21.18 9.13 -25.57
N GLY A 481 -20.76 8.81 -24.34
CA GLY A 481 -20.06 7.60 -23.93
C GLY A 481 -20.96 6.36 -23.82
N LYS A 482 -22.19 6.41 -24.36
CA LYS A 482 -23.20 5.34 -24.39
C LYS A 482 -23.64 4.81 -23.03
N THR A 483 -23.38 5.54 -21.94
CA THR A 483 -24.06 5.26 -20.67
C THR A 483 -25.51 5.74 -20.73
N LYS A 484 -26.35 5.20 -19.85
CA LYS A 484 -27.76 5.57 -19.76
C LYS A 484 -27.95 6.54 -18.61
N MET A 485 -28.70 7.60 -18.87
CA MET A 485 -29.21 8.51 -17.83
C MET A 485 -30.73 8.47 -17.87
N ILE A 486 -31.34 8.22 -16.72
CA ILE A 486 -32.78 8.02 -16.58
C ILE A 486 -33.31 8.99 -15.53
N ALA A 487 -34.21 9.89 -15.92
CA ALA A 487 -34.96 10.70 -14.97
C ALA A 487 -36.34 10.08 -14.74
N HIS A 488 -36.60 9.71 -13.49
CA HIS A 488 -37.88 9.25 -12.98
C HIS A 488 -38.66 10.48 -12.48
N LEU A 489 -39.73 10.84 -13.20
CA LEU A 489 -40.59 11.97 -12.89
C LEU A 489 -41.74 11.50 -12.01
N LYS A 490 -41.76 11.92 -10.75
CA LYS A 490 -42.78 11.52 -9.78
C LYS A 490 -43.97 12.46 -9.84
N ASP A 491 -45.16 11.88 -9.94
CA ASP A 491 -46.44 12.56 -9.77
C ASP A 491 -46.86 12.48 -8.30
N LYS A 492 -47.06 13.65 -7.66
CA LYS A 492 -47.40 13.76 -6.25
C LYS A 492 -48.73 13.09 -5.90
N ASP A 493 -49.63 12.97 -6.87
CA ASP A 493 -50.96 12.40 -6.69
C ASP A 493 -50.94 10.86 -6.79
N ARG A 494 -49.88 10.29 -7.39
CA ARG A 494 -49.71 8.83 -7.57
C ARG A 494 -48.76 8.20 -6.56
N ILE A 495 -47.69 8.89 -6.20
CA ILE A 495 -46.66 8.38 -5.29
C ILE A 495 -46.28 9.41 -4.24
N ARG A 496 -45.92 8.94 -3.04
CA ARG A 496 -45.48 9.79 -1.94
C ARG A 496 -44.28 10.65 -2.37
N HIS A 497 -44.43 11.95 -2.19
CA HIS A 497 -43.36 12.93 -2.38
C HIS A 497 -42.47 13.01 -1.13
N ARG A 498 -41.36 13.74 -1.23
CA ARG A 498 -40.20 13.90 -0.33
C ARG A 498 -39.01 13.00 -0.64
N LYS A 499 -37.82 13.54 -0.36
CA LYS A 499 -36.50 12.91 -0.52
C LYS A 499 -36.42 11.47 0.01
N ARG A 500 -36.95 11.20 1.22
CA ARG A 500 -36.93 9.83 1.80
C ARG A 500 -37.77 8.83 1.00
N TRP A 501 -38.91 9.24 0.47
CA TRP A 501 -39.74 8.37 -0.37
C TRP A 501 -39.12 8.13 -1.74
N SER A 502 -38.40 9.12 -2.29
CA SER A 502 -37.56 8.93 -3.48
C SER A 502 -36.44 7.92 -3.24
N GLN A 503 -35.83 7.94 -2.04
CA GLN A 503 -34.81 6.95 -1.66
C GLN A 503 -35.37 5.52 -1.61
N VAL A 504 -36.51 5.34 -0.94
CA VAL A 504 -37.22 4.06 -0.89
C VAL A 504 -37.57 3.59 -2.31
N MET A 505 -38.09 4.48 -3.14
CA MET A 505 -38.49 4.16 -4.51
C MET A 505 -37.34 3.60 -5.36
N TYR A 506 -36.15 4.19 -5.30
CA TYR A 506 -35.03 3.67 -6.10
C TYR A 506 -34.53 2.33 -5.60
N MET A 507 -34.58 2.07 -4.29
CA MET A 507 -34.20 0.77 -3.73
C MET A 507 -35.13 -0.32 -4.26
N TYR A 508 -36.46 -0.10 -4.21
CA TYR A 508 -37.43 -1.05 -4.77
C TYR A 508 -37.30 -1.21 -6.29
N TYR A 509 -37.05 -0.12 -7.02
CA TYR A 509 -36.88 -0.17 -8.46
C TYR A 509 -35.62 -0.93 -8.88
N LEU A 510 -34.48 -0.68 -8.25
CA LEU A 510 -33.19 -1.26 -8.64
C LEU A 510 -32.99 -2.67 -8.07
N LEU A 511 -33.29 -2.87 -6.79
CA LEU A 511 -33.06 -4.16 -6.13
C LEU A 511 -34.23 -5.11 -6.38
N GLY A 512 -35.47 -4.64 -6.20
CA GLY A 512 -36.67 -5.44 -6.43
C GLY A 512 -36.92 -5.71 -7.91
N HIS A 513 -37.31 -4.67 -8.66
CA HIS A 513 -37.75 -4.83 -10.04
C HIS A 513 -36.60 -5.17 -11.01
N ARG A 514 -35.43 -4.52 -10.90
CA ARG A 514 -34.33 -4.71 -11.86
C ARG A 514 -33.44 -5.92 -11.58
N LEU A 515 -33.37 -6.41 -10.33
CA LEU A 515 -32.54 -7.56 -9.97
C LEU A 515 -33.36 -8.79 -9.54
N MET A 516 -34.27 -8.64 -8.57
CA MET A 516 -35.00 -9.78 -7.99
C MET A 516 -36.08 -10.35 -8.91
N GLU A 517 -36.77 -9.54 -9.70
CA GLU A 517 -37.78 -10.01 -10.66
C GLU A 517 -37.20 -10.67 -11.92
N LEU A 518 -35.86 -10.65 -12.11
CA LEU A 518 -35.23 -11.30 -13.26
C LEU A 518 -35.48 -12.82 -13.22
N PRO A 519 -35.84 -13.46 -14.36
CA PRO A 519 -36.05 -14.90 -14.44
C PRO A 519 -34.73 -15.67 -14.55
N ILE A 520 -33.84 -15.49 -13.56
CA ILE A 520 -32.52 -16.11 -13.47
C ILE A 520 -32.39 -16.91 -12.16
N SER A 521 -31.45 -17.85 -12.11
CA SER A 521 -31.19 -18.68 -10.92
C SER A 521 -30.77 -17.85 -9.71
N VAL A 522 -31.14 -18.29 -8.50
CA VAL A 522 -30.81 -17.62 -7.23
C VAL A 522 -29.31 -17.41 -7.06
N ASP A 523 -28.49 -18.44 -7.28
CA ASP A 523 -27.02 -18.35 -7.23
C ASP A 523 -26.44 -17.22 -8.10
N ARG A 524 -27.07 -16.97 -9.26
CA ARG A 524 -26.64 -15.93 -10.21
C ARG A 524 -27.06 -14.54 -9.73
N LYS A 525 -28.27 -14.43 -9.15
CA LYS A 525 -28.74 -13.20 -8.50
C LYS A 525 -27.80 -12.79 -7.37
N ASP A 526 -27.37 -13.75 -6.56
CA ASP A 526 -26.46 -13.48 -5.43
C ASP A 526 -25.13 -12.91 -5.89
N VAL A 527 -24.52 -13.47 -6.95
CA VAL A 527 -23.26 -12.97 -7.52
C VAL A 527 -23.45 -11.58 -8.14
N MET A 528 -24.55 -11.37 -8.87
CA MET A 528 -24.86 -10.05 -9.43
C MET A 528 -25.09 -9.02 -8.31
N ALA A 529 -25.80 -9.38 -7.25
CA ALA A 529 -26.06 -8.52 -6.09
C ALA A 529 -24.79 -8.17 -5.32
N GLU A 530 -23.82 -9.11 -5.25
CA GLU A 530 -22.52 -8.87 -4.63
C GLU A 530 -21.67 -7.85 -5.39
N ASN A 531 -21.79 -7.82 -6.73
CA ASN A 531 -21.04 -6.91 -7.62
C ASN A 531 -21.84 -5.68 -8.07
N THR A 532 -23.05 -5.51 -7.55
CA THR A 532 -23.90 -4.34 -7.82
C THR A 532 -23.82 -3.37 -6.65
N TYR A 533 -23.58 -2.09 -6.97
CA TYR A 533 -23.46 -1.02 -5.99
C TYR A 533 -24.43 0.12 -6.31
N LEU A 534 -25.04 0.69 -5.28
CA LEU A 534 -25.90 1.88 -5.35
C LEU A 534 -25.11 3.07 -4.82
N LEU A 535 -24.81 4.03 -5.69
CA LEU A 535 -24.15 5.28 -5.32
C LEU A 535 -25.23 6.34 -5.06
N THR A 536 -25.46 6.70 -3.81
CA THR A 536 -26.45 7.71 -3.43
C THR A 536 -25.86 9.11 -3.52
N LEU A 537 -26.55 9.99 -4.24
CA LEU A 537 -26.11 11.33 -4.58
C LEU A 537 -27.22 12.35 -4.27
N ASP A 538 -26.79 13.59 -4.03
CA ASP A 538 -27.64 14.77 -3.95
C ASP A 538 -27.45 15.60 -5.24
N GLY A 539 -28.43 16.46 -5.54
CA GLY A 539 -28.47 17.23 -6.79
C GLY A 539 -27.42 18.34 -6.93
N ASP A 540 -26.57 18.53 -5.92
CA ASP A 540 -25.56 19.59 -5.78
C ASP A 540 -24.12 19.04 -5.61
N ILE A 541 -23.91 17.72 -5.77
CA ILE A 541 -22.60 17.10 -5.55
C ILE A 541 -21.72 17.21 -6.81
N ASP A 542 -20.52 17.77 -6.62
CA ASP A 542 -19.39 17.65 -7.55
C ASP A 542 -18.45 16.48 -7.16
N PHE A 543 -18.19 15.57 -8.10
CA PHE A 543 -17.24 14.47 -7.90
C PHE A 543 -16.50 14.06 -9.19
N LYS A 544 -15.44 13.27 -9.00
CA LYS A 544 -14.58 12.75 -10.08
C LYS A 544 -14.58 11.22 -10.10
N PRO A 545 -14.34 10.58 -11.27
CA PRO A 545 -14.29 9.12 -11.39
C PRO A 545 -13.31 8.42 -10.44
N LEU A 546 -12.18 9.07 -10.13
CA LEU A 546 -11.20 8.56 -9.17
C LEU A 546 -11.79 8.38 -7.77
N ALA A 547 -12.70 9.27 -7.34
CA ALA A 547 -13.35 9.19 -6.03
C ALA A 547 -14.30 7.99 -5.95
N VAL A 548 -15.06 7.71 -7.02
CA VAL A 548 -15.93 6.53 -7.11
C VAL A 548 -15.09 5.25 -7.12
N THR A 549 -13.99 5.24 -7.88
CA THR A 549 -13.05 4.10 -7.93
C THR A 549 -12.48 3.78 -6.54
N LEU A 550 -12.15 4.80 -5.73
CA LEU A 550 -11.69 4.62 -4.35
C LEU A 550 -12.75 3.95 -3.44
N LEU A 551 -14.03 4.32 -3.59
CA LEU A 551 -15.12 3.69 -2.85
C LEU A 551 -15.31 2.23 -3.27
N VAL A 552 -15.30 1.95 -4.57
CA VAL A 552 -15.42 0.59 -5.12
C VAL A 552 -14.29 -0.31 -4.61
N ASP A 553 -13.06 0.19 -4.57
CA ASP A 553 -11.93 -0.60 -4.06
C ASP A 553 -12.07 -0.98 -2.59
N LEU A 554 -12.58 -0.05 -1.77
CA LEU A 554 -12.87 -0.34 -0.37
C LEU A 554 -13.92 -1.46 -0.24
N MET A 555 -14.94 -1.43 -1.09
CA MET A 555 -16.00 -2.45 -1.15
C MET A 555 -15.49 -3.79 -1.68
N LYS A 556 -14.63 -3.80 -2.71
CA LYS A 556 -14.00 -5.01 -3.28
C LYS A 556 -13.09 -5.70 -2.24
N LYS A 557 -12.41 -4.92 -1.40
CA LYS A 557 -11.49 -5.46 -0.37
C LYS A 557 -12.19 -6.31 0.69
N ASN A 558 -13.38 -5.91 1.13
CA ASN A 558 -14.14 -6.65 2.14
C ASN A 558 -15.54 -6.96 1.63
N LYS A 559 -15.79 -8.23 1.28
CA LYS A 559 -17.08 -8.70 0.78
C LYS A 559 -18.23 -8.54 1.77
N ASN A 560 -17.93 -8.46 3.07
CA ASN A 560 -18.93 -8.25 4.13
C ASN A 560 -19.22 -6.76 4.38
N LEU A 561 -18.52 -5.84 3.70
CA LEU A 561 -18.78 -4.41 3.82
C LEU A 561 -20.06 -4.04 3.06
N GLY A 562 -21.08 -3.61 3.80
CA GLY A 562 -22.39 -3.24 3.25
C GLY A 562 -22.44 -1.82 2.65
N ALA A 563 -21.66 -0.88 3.19
CA ALA A 563 -21.63 0.50 2.72
C ALA A 563 -20.25 1.15 2.91
N ALA A 564 -19.91 2.08 2.01
CA ALA A 564 -18.73 2.94 2.06
C ALA A 564 -19.14 4.40 1.82
N CYS A 565 -18.70 5.30 2.68
CA CYS A 565 -19.04 6.73 2.59
C CYS A 565 -17.81 7.53 2.15
N GLY A 566 -17.95 8.39 1.15
CA GLY A 566 -16.90 9.33 0.80
C GLY A 566 -16.85 10.54 1.75
N ARG A 567 -15.73 11.25 1.75
CA ARG A 567 -15.60 12.52 2.47
C ARG A 567 -16.22 13.63 1.63
N ILE A 568 -17.10 14.42 2.25
CA ILE A 568 -17.70 15.60 1.66
C ILE A 568 -17.18 16.83 2.39
N HIS A 569 -16.99 17.91 1.65
CA HIS A 569 -16.66 19.21 2.21
C HIS A 569 -17.34 20.30 1.38
N PRO A 570 -17.86 21.35 2.01
CA PRO A 570 -18.47 22.47 1.29
C PRO A 570 -17.40 23.24 0.52
N VAL A 571 -17.80 23.80 -0.61
CA VAL A 571 -16.98 24.69 -1.44
C VAL A 571 -17.46 26.12 -1.19
N GLY A 572 -16.53 27.04 -0.93
CA GLY A 572 -16.85 28.45 -0.69
C GLY A 572 -15.80 29.15 0.17
N SER A 573 -16.09 30.39 0.56
CA SER A 573 -15.22 31.21 1.39
C SER A 573 -15.98 31.85 2.55
N GLY A 574 -15.32 31.97 3.71
CA GLY A 574 -15.83 32.70 4.88
C GLY A 574 -15.89 31.85 6.15
N PRO A 575 -16.10 32.49 7.32
CA PRO A 575 -16.04 31.81 8.61
C PRO A 575 -17.04 30.66 8.76
N MET A 576 -18.24 30.80 8.18
CA MET A 576 -19.28 29.77 8.22
C MET A 576 -18.86 28.51 7.44
N VAL A 577 -18.26 28.68 6.26
CA VAL A 577 -17.75 27.56 5.46
C VAL A 577 -16.61 26.85 6.20
N TRP A 578 -15.72 27.61 6.84
CA TRP A 578 -14.64 27.02 7.65
C TRP A 578 -15.18 26.19 8.83
N TYR A 579 -16.20 26.71 9.52
CA TYR A 579 -16.88 25.96 10.58
C TYR A 579 -17.50 24.67 10.06
N GLN A 580 -18.21 24.73 8.93
CA GLN A 580 -18.78 23.53 8.30
C GLN A 580 -17.69 22.54 7.86
N MET A 581 -16.59 23.00 7.26
CA MET A 581 -15.47 22.14 6.89
C MET A 581 -14.89 21.41 8.11
N PHE A 582 -14.79 22.09 9.25
CA PHE A 582 -14.35 21.51 10.52
C PHE A 582 -15.34 20.47 11.05
N GLU A 583 -16.64 20.77 11.09
CA GLU A 583 -17.67 19.81 11.51
C GLU A 583 -17.68 18.55 10.64
N TYR A 584 -17.64 18.71 9.31
CA TYR A 584 -17.56 17.57 8.39
C TYR A 584 -16.26 16.78 8.57
N ALA A 585 -15.13 17.44 8.86
CA ALA A 585 -13.87 16.76 9.14
C ALA A 585 -13.93 15.95 10.44
N ILE A 586 -14.49 16.49 11.53
CA ILE A 586 -14.70 15.77 12.79
C ILE A 586 -15.62 14.55 12.57
N GLY A 587 -16.75 14.75 11.90
CA GLY A 587 -17.67 13.66 11.60
C GLY A 587 -16.99 12.55 10.80
N HIS A 588 -16.20 12.90 9.80
CA HIS A 588 -15.54 11.91 8.95
C HIS A 588 -14.33 11.24 9.60
N TRP A 589 -13.50 11.96 10.37
CA TRP A 589 -12.27 11.41 10.94
C TRP A 589 -12.44 10.76 12.32
N LEU A 590 -13.39 11.23 13.12
CA LEU A 590 -13.60 10.71 14.48
C LEU A 590 -14.83 9.82 14.55
N GLN A 591 -16.01 10.35 14.19
CA GLN A 591 -17.27 9.60 14.32
C GLN A 591 -17.28 8.40 13.37
N LYS A 592 -17.03 8.60 12.07
CA LYS A 592 -17.02 7.51 11.09
C LYS A 592 -15.91 6.48 11.32
N ALA A 593 -14.74 6.91 11.78
CA ALA A 593 -13.68 5.98 12.16
C ALA A 593 -14.10 5.10 13.35
N THR A 594 -14.80 5.69 14.33
CA THR A 594 -15.34 4.96 15.49
C THR A 594 -16.46 3.99 15.06
N GLU A 595 -17.41 4.44 14.23
CA GLU A 595 -18.46 3.59 13.65
C GLU A 595 -17.88 2.40 12.88
N HIS A 596 -16.84 2.63 12.07
CA HIS A 596 -16.13 1.57 11.36
C HIS A 596 -15.45 0.59 12.32
N MET A 597 -14.91 1.05 13.45
CA MET A 597 -14.29 0.17 14.46
C MET A 597 -15.31 -0.66 15.24
N ILE A 598 -16.48 -0.09 15.52
CA ILE A 598 -17.59 -0.78 16.21
C ILE A 598 -18.34 -1.71 15.23
N GLY A 599 -18.26 -1.45 13.93
CA GLY A 599 -19.01 -2.19 12.90
C GLY A 599 -20.48 -1.79 12.83
N CYS A 600 -20.86 -0.67 13.43
CA CYS A 600 -22.22 -0.15 13.45
C CYS A 600 -22.22 1.29 12.96
N VAL A 601 -23.08 1.59 11.98
CA VAL A 601 -23.27 2.93 11.42
C VAL A 601 -24.54 3.51 12.01
N LEU A 602 -24.44 4.59 12.78
CA LEU A 602 -25.61 5.24 13.38
C LEU A 602 -26.40 6.03 12.33
N CYS A 603 -25.71 6.61 11.36
CA CYS A 603 -26.32 7.32 10.24
C CYS A 603 -25.39 7.29 9.01
N SER A 604 -25.73 6.54 7.96
CA SER A 604 -24.99 6.68 6.70
C SER A 604 -25.43 7.97 6.01
N PRO A 605 -24.52 8.89 5.65
CA PRO A 605 -24.89 10.07 4.89
C PRO A 605 -25.56 9.64 3.58
N GLY A 606 -26.70 10.27 3.25
CA GLY A 606 -27.39 10.03 1.98
C GLY A 606 -26.68 10.63 0.76
N CYS A 607 -25.57 11.32 1.00
CA CYS A 607 -24.80 12.12 0.06
C CYS A 607 -23.44 11.40 -0.17
N PHE A 608 -23.07 11.18 -1.43
CA PHE A 608 -21.84 10.48 -1.89
C PHE A 608 -21.48 9.20 -1.10
N SER A 609 -22.42 8.25 -1.02
CA SER A 609 -22.25 6.97 -0.33
C SER A 609 -22.56 5.79 -1.25
N LEU A 610 -21.77 4.73 -1.15
CA LEU A 610 -21.85 3.54 -1.98
C LEU A 610 -22.34 2.34 -1.16
N PHE A 611 -23.48 1.78 -1.51
CA PHE A 611 -24.09 0.63 -0.84
C PHE A 611 -23.97 -0.63 -1.71
N ARG A 612 -23.70 -1.78 -1.11
CA ARG A 612 -23.72 -3.07 -1.79
C ARG A 612 -25.16 -3.56 -1.92
N GLY A 613 -25.55 -3.99 -3.13
CA GLY A 613 -26.87 -4.55 -3.39
C GLY A 613 -27.20 -5.71 -2.46
N LYS A 614 -26.29 -6.68 -2.34
CA LYS A 614 -26.44 -7.82 -1.41
C LYS A 614 -26.65 -7.39 0.05
N GLY A 615 -25.85 -6.42 0.52
CA GLY A 615 -25.96 -5.94 1.90
C GLY A 615 -27.28 -5.20 2.20
N LEU A 616 -27.88 -4.57 1.19
CA LEU A 616 -29.23 -3.99 1.32
C LEU A 616 -30.31 -5.06 1.31
N MET A 617 -30.17 -6.09 0.46
CA MET A 617 -31.13 -7.21 0.37
C MET A 617 -31.20 -8.06 1.64
N ASP A 618 -30.10 -8.18 2.39
CA ASP A 618 -30.10 -8.93 3.65
C ASP A 618 -30.90 -8.21 4.77
N VAL A 619 -31.21 -6.92 4.60
CA VAL A 619 -31.85 -6.06 5.61
C VAL A 619 -33.28 -5.63 5.21
N THR A 620 -33.60 -5.63 3.91
CA THR A 620 -34.95 -5.39 3.36
C THR A 620 -35.75 -6.66 3.28
#